data_AF-A0A3P7ITG0-F1
#
_entry.id   AF-A0A3P7ITG0-F1
#
_cell.length_a   1.000
_cell.length_b   1.000
_cell.length_c   1.000
_cell.angle_alpha   90.00
_cell.angle_beta   90.00
_cell.angle_gamma   90.00
#
_symmetry.space_group_name_H-M   'P 1'
#
loop_
_entity.id
_entity.type
_entity.pdbx_description
1 polymer ?
#
loop_
_entity_poly.entity_id
_entity_poly.type
_entity_poly.pdbx_seq_one_letter_code
_entity_poly.pdbx_strand_id
1 'polypeptide(L)'
;MSAKAVSELSGKELLYRYLESSGLIDAPSAVRVSTGDDFDSVVKGVTWLSGGQKAVIKPDQLIKRRGKHGLVKCGPVKEIKEWYQERAGTNVKKRYEKELYG
;
A
#
# COMPACT_ATOMS: atom_id res chain seq x y z
N MET A 1 -1.14 8.90 -29.04
CA MET A 1 -0.67 8.18 -27.83
C MET A 1 -0.85 9.10 -26.63
N SER A 2 -1.53 8.65 -25.57
CA SER A 2 -1.70 9.43 -24.33
C SER A 2 -1.06 8.71 -23.14
N ALA A 3 -0.51 9.48 -22.19
CA ALA A 3 0.02 8.93 -20.95
C ALA A 3 -1.12 8.49 -20.03
N LYS A 4 -1.00 7.29 -19.43
CA LYS A 4 -1.95 6.75 -18.45
C LYS A 4 -1.22 6.41 -17.17
N ALA A 5 -1.83 6.75 -16.03
CA ALA A 5 -1.28 6.39 -14.72
C ALA A 5 -1.41 4.88 -14.49
N VAL A 6 -0.42 4.30 -13.81
CA VAL A 6 -0.42 2.91 -13.34
C VAL A 6 -0.42 2.85 -11.81
N SER A 7 -0.88 1.72 -11.26
CA SER A 7 -0.82 1.47 -9.83
C SER A 7 0.63 1.47 -9.32
N GLU A 8 0.84 1.79 -8.05
CA GLU A 8 2.15 1.73 -7.41
C GLU A 8 2.74 0.32 -7.51
N LEU A 9 1.94 -0.72 -7.27
CA LEU A 9 2.40 -2.10 -7.37
C LEU A 9 2.88 -2.43 -8.79
N SER A 10 2.08 -2.10 -9.82
CA SER A 10 2.47 -2.36 -11.21
C SER A 10 3.72 -1.59 -11.63
N GLY A 11 3.85 -0.33 -11.21
CA GLY A 11 5.05 0.47 -11.49
C GLY A 11 6.30 -0.12 -10.83
N LYS A 12 6.16 -0.61 -9.61
CA LYS A 12 7.22 -1.31 -8.86
C LYS A 12 7.61 -2.63 -9.51
N GLU A 13 6.64 -3.48 -9.87
CA GLU A 13 6.91 -4.75 -10.56
C GLU A 13 7.68 -4.54 -11.86
N LEU A 14 7.31 -3.53 -12.66
CA LEU A 14 8.05 -3.17 -13.86
C LEU A 14 9.47 -2.70 -13.53
N LEU A 15 9.61 -1.82 -12.54
CA LEU A 15 10.92 -1.31 -12.12
C LEU A 15 11.84 -2.45 -11.67
N TYR A 16 11.37 -3.35 -10.82
CA TYR A 16 12.20 -4.47 -10.31
C TYR A 16 12.54 -5.46 -11.41
N ARG A 17 11.57 -5.83 -12.27
CA ARG A 17 11.81 -6.77 -13.38
C ARG A 17 12.96 -6.35 -14.29
N TYR A 18 13.14 -5.04 -14.52
CA TYR A 18 14.13 -4.54 -15.48
C TYR A 18 15.37 -3.92 -14.86
N LEU A 19 15.31 -3.49 -13.60
CA LEU A 19 16.43 -2.78 -12.95
C LEU A 19 17.05 -3.56 -11.78
N GLU A 20 16.45 -4.64 -11.29
CA GLU A 20 17.05 -5.43 -10.19
C GLU A 20 18.43 -5.99 -10.58
N SER A 21 18.60 -6.45 -11.82
CA SER A 21 19.90 -6.94 -12.31
C SER A 21 20.99 -5.87 -12.39
N SER A 22 20.66 -4.59 -12.23
CA SER A 22 21.65 -3.51 -12.17
C SER A 22 22.41 -3.47 -10.85
N GLY A 23 21.91 -4.14 -9.80
CA GLY A 23 22.46 -4.08 -8.44
C GLY A 23 22.24 -2.73 -7.73
N LEU A 24 21.48 -1.80 -8.33
CA LEU A 24 21.18 -0.48 -7.75
C LEU A 24 19.94 -0.48 -6.85
N ILE A 25 19.13 -1.54 -6.93
CA ILE A 25 17.85 -1.64 -6.23
C ILE A 25 17.64 -3.08 -5.74
N ASP A 26 17.02 -3.20 -4.57
CA ASP A 26 16.48 -4.45 -4.06
C ASP A 26 14.97 -4.44 -4.18
N ALA A 27 14.37 -5.51 -4.73
CA ALA A 27 12.93 -5.63 -4.81
C ALA A 27 12.34 -5.87 -3.39
N PRO A 28 11.56 -4.94 -2.83
CA PRO A 28 10.80 -5.21 -1.62
C PRO A 28 9.70 -6.19 -1.94
N SER A 29 9.46 -7.12 -1.02
CA SER A 29 8.28 -7.96 -1.08
C SER A 29 7.02 -7.13 -0.80
N ALA A 30 6.01 -7.28 -1.66
CA ALA A 30 4.72 -6.62 -1.52
C ALA A 30 3.61 -7.60 -1.85
N VAL A 31 2.46 -7.44 -1.19
CA VAL A 31 1.28 -8.28 -1.37
C VAL A 31 0.08 -7.38 -1.55
N ARG A 32 -0.75 -7.67 -2.54
CA ARG A 32 -2.03 -6.98 -2.75
C ARG A 32 -3.11 -7.67 -1.94
N VAL A 33 -3.90 -6.85 -1.24
CA VAL A 33 -5.19 -7.24 -0.64
C VAL A 33 -6.28 -6.36 -1.23
N SER A 34 -7.41 -6.96 -1.58
CA SER A 34 -8.59 -6.34 -2.18
C SER A 34 -9.75 -6.35 -1.19
N THR A 35 -10.72 -5.45 -1.37
CA THR A 35 -11.94 -5.48 -0.55
C THR A 35 -12.63 -6.84 -0.64
N GLY A 36 -12.92 -7.44 0.51
CA GLY A 36 -13.58 -8.75 0.61
C GLY A 36 -12.62 -9.93 0.73
N ASP A 37 -11.31 -9.72 0.56
CA ASP A 37 -10.32 -10.77 0.80
C ASP A 37 -10.28 -11.14 2.28
N ASP A 38 -10.17 -12.44 2.57
CA ASP A 38 -9.72 -12.92 3.87
C ASP A 38 -8.22 -12.64 4.02
N PHE A 39 -7.90 -11.66 4.86
CA PHE A 39 -6.53 -11.20 5.08
C PHE A 39 -5.58 -12.35 5.46
N ASP A 40 -6.02 -13.26 6.34
CA ASP A 40 -5.15 -14.35 6.83
C ASP A 40 -4.82 -15.32 5.70
N SER A 41 -5.80 -15.65 4.87
CA SER A 41 -5.59 -16.50 3.69
C SER A 41 -4.62 -15.87 2.68
N VAL A 42 -4.72 -14.57 2.43
CA VAL A 42 -3.82 -13.86 1.50
C VAL A 42 -2.38 -13.83 2.04
N VAL A 43 -2.19 -13.64 3.34
CA VAL A 43 -0.84 -13.50 3.92
C VAL A 43 -0.20 -14.82 4.39
N LYS A 44 -0.93 -15.94 4.33
CA LYS A 44 -0.45 -17.26 4.82
C LYS A 44 0.89 -17.71 4.24
N GLY A 45 1.19 -17.35 2.98
CA GLY A 45 2.45 -17.68 2.29
C GLY A 45 3.54 -16.61 2.38
N VAL A 46 3.28 -15.52 3.10
CA VAL A 46 4.11 -14.31 3.07
C VAL A 46 5.09 -14.34 4.24
N THR A 47 6.20 -15.05 4.05
CA THR A 47 7.15 -15.43 5.12
C THR A 47 7.75 -14.24 5.88
N TRP A 48 7.94 -13.09 5.22
CA TRP A 48 8.48 -11.87 5.86
C TRP A 48 7.48 -11.21 6.84
N LEU A 49 6.17 -11.46 6.71
CA LEU A 49 5.18 -10.95 7.66
C LEU A 49 5.18 -11.76 8.97
N SER A 50 5.55 -13.03 8.94
CA SER A 50 5.46 -13.93 10.10
C SER A 50 6.55 -13.72 11.16
N GLY A 51 7.63 -13.00 10.83
CA GLY A 51 8.84 -12.88 11.67
C GLY A 51 8.80 -11.80 12.76
N GLY A 52 7.62 -11.29 13.15
CA GLY A 52 7.50 -10.18 14.10
C GLY A 52 7.96 -8.82 13.53
N GLN A 53 8.23 -8.75 12.24
CA GLN A 53 8.58 -7.51 11.54
C GLN A 53 7.36 -6.59 11.45
N LYS A 54 7.60 -5.27 11.49
CA LYS A 54 6.56 -4.28 11.20
C LYS A 54 6.31 -4.24 9.70
N ALA A 55 5.05 -4.06 9.32
CA ALA A 55 4.63 -3.91 7.94
C ALA A 55 3.96 -2.55 7.72
N VAL A 56 3.76 -2.20 6.45
CA VAL A 56 3.04 -1.01 6.02
C VAL A 56 1.90 -1.41 5.12
N ILE A 57 0.68 -0.94 5.42
CA ILE A 57 -0.49 -1.05 4.55
C ILE A 57 -0.96 0.34 4.12
N LYS A 58 -1.36 0.45 2.86
CA LYS A 58 -1.83 1.69 2.24
C LYS A 58 -2.64 1.36 0.98
N PRO A 59 -3.61 2.21 0.58
CA PRO A 59 -4.35 2.02 -0.66
C PRO A 59 -3.47 2.31 -1.87
N ASP A 60 -3.71 1.56 -2.94
CA ASP A 60 -3.04 1.68 -4.23
C ASP A 60 -4.05 2.03 -5.35
N GLN A 61 -4.68 3.20 -5.20
CA GLN A 61 -5.75 3.68 -6.07
C GLN A 61 -5.44 5.07 -6.64
N LEU A 62 -4.16 5.35 -6.89
CA LEU A 62 -3.65 6.64 -7.38
C LEU A 62 -3.88 7.84 -6.42
N ILE A 63 -4.26 7.56 -5.17
CA ILE A 63 -4.46 8.58 -4.14
C ILE A 63 -3.10 9.18 -3.74
N LYS A 64 -2.98 10.52 -3.84
CA LYS A 64 -1.78 11.27 -3.44
C LYS A 64 -1.88 11.69 -1.97
N ARG A 65 -0.73 12.06 -1.38
CA ARG A 65 -0.60 12.52 0.02
C ARG A 65 -1.24 11.56 1.05
N ARG A 66 -1.17 10.24 0.80
CA ARG A 66 -1.76 9.18 1.66
C ARG A 66 -1.39 9.33 3.14
N GLY A 67 -0.14 9.66 3.46
CA GLY A 67 0.31 9.89 4.84
C GLY A 67 -0.45 11.03 5.52
N LYS A 68 -0.58 12.18 4.86
CA LYS A 68 -1.34 13.34 5.38
C LYS A 68 -2.83 13.03 5.58
N HIS A 69 -3.39 12.18 4.74
CA HIS A 69 -4.79 11.76 4.82
C HIS A 69 -5.04 10.60 5.79
N GLY A 70 -4.02 10.13 6.53
CA GLY A 70 -4.17 8.99 7.45
C GLY A 70 -4.48 7.67 6.73
N LEU A 71 -4.05 7.54 5.48
CA LEU A 71 -4.23 6.36 4.62
C LEU A 71 -2.96 5.49 4.55
N VAL A 72 -2.12 5.56 5.57
CA VAL A 72 -0.92 4.73 5.70
C VAL A 72 -0.87 4.26 7.15
N LYS A 73 -0.89 2.94 7.35
CA LYS A 73 -0.68 2.34 8.66
C LYS A 73 0.64 1.58 8.64
N CYS A 74 1.49 1.85 9.62
CA CYS A 74 2.71 1.13 9.91
C CYS A 74 2.57 0.48 11.29
N GLY A 75 2.94 -0.79 11.42
CA GLY A 75 2.82 -1.50 12.70
C GLY A 75 2.99 -3.01 12.58
N PRO A 76 2.82 -3.74 13.69
CA PRO A 76 2.76 -5.21 13.70
C PRO A 76 1.60 -5.71 12.82
N VAL A 77 1.73 -6.94 12.31
CA VAL A 77 0.75 -7.55 11.38
C VAL A 77 -0.68 -7.55 11.94
N LYS A 78 -0.84 -7.73 13.26
CA LYS A 78 -2.14 -7.65 13.92
C LYS A 78 -2.82 -6.29 13.71
N GLU A 79 -2.11 -5.20 13.95
CA GLU A 79 -2.64 -3.84 13.75
C GLU A 79 -2.89 -3.52 12.27
N ILE A 80 -2.12 -4.14 11.37
CA ILE A 80 -2.31 -4.01 9.92
C ILE A 80 -3.61 -4.68 9.49
N LYS A 81 -3.88 -5.88 10.01
CA LYS A 81 -5.13 -6.61 9.75
C LYS A 81 -6.34 -5.86 10.30
N GLU A 82 -6.27 -5.38 11.55
CA GLU A 82 -7.34 -4.59 12.17
C GLU A 82 -7.63 -3.33 11.34
N TRP A 83 -6.59 -2.62 10.90
CA TRP A 83 -6.74 -1.44 10.05
C TRP A 83 -7.35 -1.78 8.68
N TYR A 84 -6.95 -2.89 8.06
CA TYR A 84 -7.56 -3.40 6.83
C TYR A 84 -9.05 -3.66 7.02
N GLN A 85 -9.44 -4.36 8.08
CA GLN A 85 -10.85 -4.67 8.38
C GLN A 85 -11.69 -3.42 8.63
N GLU A 86 -11.13 -2.41 9.30
CA GLU A 86 -11.82 -1.13 9.55
C GLU A 86 -12.01 -0.32 8.27
N ARG A 87 -11.04 -0.35 7.34
CA ARG A 87 -10.96 0.60 6.22
C ARG A 87 -11.33 0.03 4.86
N ALA A 88 -11.17 -1.27 4.63
CA ALA A 88 -11.49 -1.87 3.34
C ALA A 88 -12.96 -1.67 2.98
N GLY A 89 -13.24 -1.31 1.73
CA GLY A 89 -14.61 -1.02 1.27
C GLY A 89 -15.23 0.28 1.79
N THR A 90 -14.54 1.06 2.62
CA THR A 90 -15.07 2.33 3.15
C THR A 90 -14.74 3.52 2.25
N ASN A 91 -15.61 4.53 2.26
CA ASN A 91 -15.37 5.78 1.55
C ASN A 91 -14.44 6.71 2.34
N VAL A 92 -13.51 7.35 1.65
CA VAL A 92 -12.60 8.35 2.24
C VAL A 92 -13.07 9.75 1.87
N LYS A 93 -13.41 10.59 2.86
CA LYS A 93 -13.63 12.02 2.64
C LYS A 93 -12.28 12.72 2.46
N LYS A 94 -12.11 13.44 1.35
CA LYS A 94 -10.97 14.35 1.19
C LYS A 94 -11.07 15.44 2.25
N ARG A 95 -10.06 15.52 3.14
CA ARG A 95 -9.91 16.66 4.04
C ARG A 95 -9.34 17.80 3.20
N TYR A 96 -10.21 18.68 2.71
CA TYR A 96 -9.78 19.92 2.07
C TYR A 96 -9.18 20.81 3.15
N GLU A 97 -7.94 21.25 2.94
CA GLU A 97 -7.42 22.39 3.69
C GLU A 97 -8.12 23.64 3.15
N LYS A 98 -8.72 24.43 4.05
CA LYS A 98 -9.00 25.83 3.75
C LYS A 98 -7.64 26.47 3.49
N GLU A 99 -7.35 26.85 2.25
CA GLU A 99 -6.28 27.80 2.00
C GLU A 99 -6.65 29.08 2.75
N LEU A 100 -5.85 29.38 3.78
CA LEU A 100 -5.80 30.68 4.43
C LEU A 100 -5.27 31.67 3.38
N TYR A 101 -6.16 32.20 2.55
CA TYR A 101 -6.00 33.54 2.01
C TYR A 101 -6.56 34.50 3.05
N GLY A 102 -5.66 34.94 3.94
CA GLY A 102 -5.79 36.12 4.78
C GLY A 102 -4.59 37.02 4.49
#